data_AF-A0AAW5QUX5-F1
#
_entry.id   AF-A0AAW5QUX5-F1
#
_cell.length_a   1.000
_cell.length_b   1.000
_cell.length_c   1.000
_cell.angle_alpha   90.00
_cell.angle_beta   90.00
_cell.angle_gamma   90.00
#
_symmetry.space_group_name_H-M   'P 1'
#
loop_
_entity.id
_entity.type
_entity.pdbx_description
1 polymer ?
#
loop_
_entity_poly.entity_id
_entity_poly.type
_entity_poly.pdbx_seq_one_letter_code
_entity_poly.pdbx_strand_id
1 'polypeptide(L)'
;MDQFAGPRWKAARTEYMGHHINRRTMLSAFGALAVTSLSSWPASAAPTIHVVKTSGCGCCVAWIDYLRENGFEVTSEDMPNGALVKRKMDLGISSDMASCHTAEADGYAIEGHVPAADIERLLRERPDAVGLAVPGMPYGSPGMGPETEREAYIVFLIRKDGTTEAFSSYPAA
;
A
#
# COMPACT_ATOMS: atom_id res chain seq x y z
N MET A 1 -35.26 -64.30 -54.70
CA MET A 1 -34.97 -65.50 -53.90
C MET A 1 -33.49 -65.55 -53.61
N ASP A 2 -33.20 -65.24 -52.34
CA ASP A 2 -32.10 -65.70 -51.51
C ASP A 2 -30.69 -65.77 -52.09
N GLN A 3 -29.92 -64.74 -51.78
CA GLN A 3 -28.52 -64.86 -51.39
C GLN A 3 -28.29 -63.77 -50.36
N PHE A 4 -27.80 -64.11 -49.17
CA PHE A 4 -26.76 -63.38 -48.45
C PHE A 4 -26.50 -64.10 -47.12
N ALA A 5 -25.47 -64.97 -47.16
CA ALA A 5 -24.71 -65.32 -45.98
C ALA A 5 -23.89 -64.10 -45.56
N GLY A 6 -23.87 -63.80 -44.26
CA GLY A 6 -22.92 -62.87 -43.68
C GLY A 6 -22.73 -63.20 -42.21
N PRO A 7 -21.48 -63.44 -41.77
CA PRO A 7 -21.14 -63.19 -40.38
C PRO A 7 -19.81 -62.47 -40.29
N ARG A 8 -19.75 -61.25 -39.75
CA ARG A 8 -18.46 -60.65 -39.42
C ARG A 8 -18.41 -59.83 -38.11
N TRP A 9 -17.96 -60.55 -37.07
CA TRP A 9 -16.98 -60.24 -36.01
C TRP A 9 -17.19 -59.02 -35.09
N LYS A 10 -17.27 -59.32 -33.79
CA LYS A 10 -17.16 -58.40 -32.65
C LYS A 10 -15.70 -57.95 -32.49
N ALA A 11 -15.49 -56.65 -32.29
CA ALA A 11 -14.18 -56.05 -32.03
C ALA A 11 -13.69 -56.38 -30.60
N ALA A 12 -12.52 -57.02 -30.51
CA ALA A 12 -11.77 -57.19 -29.27
C ALA A 12 -10.78 -56.02 -29.12
N ARG A 13 -10.72 -55.49 -27.90
CA ARG A 13 -9.92 -54.33 -27.49
C ARG A 13 -8.49 -54.79 -27.23
N THR A 14 -7.52 -54.17 -27.90
CA THR A 14 -6.10 -54.51 -27.80
C THR A 14 -5.52 -54.03 -26.47
N GLU A 15 -5.08 -54.96 -25.63
CA GLU A 15 -4.14 -54.69 -24.53
C GLU A 15 -2.73 -54.57 -25.13
N TYR A 16 -2.01 -53.50 -24.82
CA TYR A 16 -0.63 -53.29 -25.26
C TYR A 16 0.31 -53.46 -24.06
N MET A 17 1.10 -54.54 -24.09
CA MET A 17 2.14 -54.87 -23.12
C MET A 17 3.36 -53.94 -23.32
N GLY A 18 3.56 -53.00 -22.39
CA GLY A 18 4.77 -52.18 -22.31
C GLY A 18 5.94 -52.96 -21.72
N HIS A 19 7.06 -52.96 -22.43
CA HIS A 19 8.28 -53.74 -22.18
C HIS A 19 8.96 -53.46 -20.83
N HIS A 20 9.39 -54.54 -20.17
CA HIS A 20 10.49 -54.52 -19.20
C HIS A 20 11.81 -54.34 -19.95
N ILE A 21 12.57 -53.28 -19.68
CA ILE A 21 13.98 -53.20 -20.08
C ILE A 21 14.83 -52.81 -18.88
N ASN A 22 15.88 -53.60 -18.72
CA ASN A 22 16.69 -53.74 -17.53
C ASN A 22 17.85 -52.73 -17.50
N ARG A 23 18.31 -52.47 -16.28
CA ARG A 23 19.30 -51.48 -15.88
C ARG A 23 20.69 -51.81 -16.43
N ARG A 24 21.04 -51.31 -17.61
CA ARG A 24 22.41 -51.09 -18.11
C ARG A 24 22.32 -50.73 -19.59
N THR A 25 22.47 -49.46 -19.95
CA THR A 25 23.41 -48.97 -20.99
C THR A 25 23.37 -47.44 -20.98
N MET A 26 24.56 -46.89 -21.22
CA MET A 26 25.03 -45.53 -21.08
C MET A 26 24.34 -44.46 -21.96
N LEU A 27 24.36 -43.24 -21.39
CA LEU A 27 24.51 -41.90 -22.00
C LEU A 27 23.99 -41.64 -23.42
N SER A 28 23.09 -40.65 -23.52
CA SER A 28 23.29 -39.47 -24.37
C SER A 28 22.39 -38.33 -23.88
N ALA A 29 23.02 -37.18 -23.60
CA ALA A 29 22.44 -36.02 -22.96
C ALA A 29 21.51 -35.23 -23.92
N PHE A 30 20.28 -34.99 -23.50
CA PHE A 30 19.46 -33.88 -24.01
C PHE A 30 19.46 -32.78 -22.96
N GLY A 31 20.36 -31.81 -23.14
CA GLY A 31 20.36 -30.57 -22.39
C GLY A 31 19.20 -29.70 -22.84
N ALA A 32 18.19 -29.56 -22.00
CA ALA A 32 17.27 -28.43 -22.00
C ALA A 32 17.33 -27.81 -20.60
N LEU A 33 18.36 -26.98 -20.37
CA LEU A 33 18.38 -26.07 -19.22
C LEU A 33 17.25 -25.06 -19.44
N ALA A 34 16.12 -25.28 -18.77
CA ALA A 34 15.15 -24.23 -18.55
C ALA A 34 15.83 -23.16 -17.68
N VAL A 35 16.34 -22.11 -18.32
CA VAL A 35 16.79 -20.90 -17.63
C VAL A 35 15.55 -20.25 -17.06
N THR A 36 15.23 -20.56 -15.80
CA THR A 36 14.28 -19.76 -15.03
C THR A 36 14.97 -18.44 -14.75
N SER A 37 14.64 -17.41 -15.54
CA SER A 37 15.01 -16.04 -15.21
C SER A 37 14.45 -15.71 -13.83
N LEU A 38 15.31 -15.63 -12.81
CA LEU A 38 14.97 -14.98 -11.57
C LEU A 38 14.80 -13.50 -11.92
N SER A 39 13.57 -13.08 -12.19
CA SER A 39 13.22 -11.67 -12.23
C SER A 39 13.42 -11.11 -10.83
N SER A 40 14.57 -10.46 -10.60
CA SER A 40 14.80 -9.69 -9.39
C SER A 40 13.83 -8.51 -9.38
N TRP A 41 12.71 -8.64 -8.68
CA TRP A 41 11.86 -7.49 -8.40
C TRP A 41 12.68 -6.53 -7.53
N PRO A 42 12.84 -5.26 -7.90
CA PRO A 42 13.41 -4.29 -6.99
C PRO A 42 12.55 -4.29 -5.73
N ALA A 43 13.18 -4.44 -4.56
CA ALA A 43 12.51 -4.16 -3.30
C ALA A 43 12.18 -2.66 -3.30
N SER A 44 10.89 -2.33 -3.28
CA SER A 44 10.45 -0.95 -3.10
C SER A 44 10.98 -0.47 -1.75
N ALA A 45 11.76 0.61 -1.74
CA ALA A 45 12.17 1.25 -0.50
C ALA A 45 10.92 1.74 0.24
N ALA A 46 10.95 1.66 1.57
CA ALA A 46 9.88 2.17 2.41
C ALA A 46 9.69 3.68 2.17
N PRO A 47 8.46 4.19 2.05
CA PRO A 47 8.24 5.62 1.89
C PRO A 47 8.80 6.39 3.10
N THR A 48 9.64 7.39 2.83
CA THR A 48 10.17 8.27 3.86
C THR A 48 9.22 9.43 4.12
N ILE A 49 9.02 9.74 5.40
CA ILE A 49 8.23 10.90 5.84
C ILE A 49 8.96 11.65 6.95
N HIS A 50 9.02 12.98 6.81
CA HIS A 50 9.65 13.86 7.79
C HIS A 50 8.60 14.65 8.54
N VAL A 51 8.53 14.49 9.87
CA VAL A 51 7.48 15.06 10.72
C VAL A 51 8.02 16.22 11.55
N VAL A 52 7.36 17.37 11.48
CA VAL A 52 7.66 18.54 12.29
C VAL A 52 6.54 18.74 13.32
N LYS A 53 6.90 18.79 14.60
CA LYS A 53 5.96 18.89 15.73
C LYS A 53 6.51 19.76 16.86
N THR A 54 5.75 19.91 17.93
CA THR A 54 6.24 20.45 19.20
C THR A 54 6.70 19.31 20.13
N SER A 55 7.67 19.58 21.01
CA SER A 55 8.33 18.56 21.85
C SER A 55 7.42 17.88 22.88
N GLY A 56 6.29 18.49 23.24
CA GLY A 56 5.32 17.96 24.22
C GLY A 56 4.10 17.26 23.62
N CYS A 57 4.01 17.10 22.30
CA CYS A 57 2.81 16.56 21.67
C CYS A 57 2.77 15.02 21.69
N GLY A 58 2.09 14.44 22.67
CA GLY A 58 1.98 12.99 22.84
C GLY A 58 1.26 12.27 21.69
N CYS A 59 0.16 12.84 21.17
CA CYS A 59 -0.56 12.24 20.04
C CYS A 59 0.26 12.27 18.74
N CYS A 60 1.09 13.31 18.53
CA CYS A 60 2.01 13.38 17.40
C CYS A 60 3.05 12.24 17.44
N VAL A 61 3.54 11.89 18.64
CA VAL A 61 4.45 10.75 18.83
C VAL A 61 3.73 9.43 18.54
N ALA A 62 2.51 9.26 19.04
CA ALA A 62 1.70 8.06 18.77
C ALA A 62 1.40 7.88 17.28
N TRP A 63 1.15 8.98 16.55
CA TRP A 63 0.98 8.93 15.09
C TRP A 63 2.26 8.55 14.35
N ILE A 64 3.42 9.07 14.78
CA ILE A 64 4.73 8.66 14.25
C ILE A 64 4.94 7.15 14.42
N ASP A 65 4.65 6.61 15.61
CA ASP A 65 4.82 5.18 15.88
C ASP A 65 3.84 4.33 15.05
N TYR A 66 2.59 4.77 14.93
CA TYR A 66 1.61 4.18 14.01
C TYR A 66 2.13 4.13 12.56
N LEU A 67 2.74 5.20 12.05
CA LEU A 67 3.30 5.20 10.69
C LEU A 67 4.46 4.21 10.53
N ARG A 68 5.34 4.11 11.53
CA ARG A 68 6.43 3.12 11.53
C ARG A 68 5.89 1.69 11.49
N GLU A 69 4.85 1.41 12.27
CA GLU A 69 4.16 0.11 12.27
C GLU A 69 3.51 -0.20 10.92
N ASN A 70 3.13 0.83 10.16
CA ASN A 70 2.60 0.72 8.80
C ASN A 70 3.67 0.83 7.71
N GLY A 71 4.95 0.64 8.05
CA GLY A 71 6.02 0.47 7.06
C GLY A 71 6.63 1.75 6.51
N PHE A 72 6.38 2.91 7.13
CA PHE A 72 7.03 4.16 6.77
C PHE A 72 8.38 4.32 7.48
N GLU A 73 9.36 4.90 6.78
CA GLU A 73 10.57 5.41 7.39
C GLU A 73 10.33 6.84 7.91
N VAL A 74 10.16 6.98 9.23
CA VAL A 74 9.76 8.25 9.85
C VAL A 74 10.93 8.93 10.56
N THR A 75 11.25 10.15 10.12
CA THR A 75 12.12 11.08 10.85
C THR A 75 11.29 12.19 11.49
N SER A 76 11.78 12.82 12.55
CA SER A 76 11.05 13.89 13.22
C SER A 76 11.95 15.00 13.75
N GLU A 77 11.45 16.23 13.69
CA GLU A 77 12.06 17.43 14.26
C GLU A 77 11.07 18.13 15.20
N ASP A 78 11.58 18.61 16.34
CA ASP A 78 10.84 19.47 17.25
C ASP A 78 11.10 20.94 16.96
N MET A 79 10.04 21.73 16.83
CA MET A 79 10.10 23.18 16.65
C MET A 79 9.21 23.93 17.65
N PRO A 80 9.55 25.19 17.99
CA PRO A 80 8.63 26.07 18.73
C PRO A 80 7.32 26.29 17.97
N ASN A 81 6.20 26.44 18.70
CA ASN A 81 4.87 26.53 18.09
C ASN A 81 4.74 27.62 17.01
N GLY A 82 5.31 28.81 17.23
CA GLY A 82 5.27 29.89 16.23
C GLY A 82 6.00 29.53 14.93
N ALA A 83 7.11 28.78 15.02
CA ALA A 83 7.84 28.30 13.86
C ALA A 83 7.09 27.17 13.15
N LEU A 84 6.43 26.27 13.90
CA LEU A 84 5.56 25.24 13.34
C LEU A 84 4.36 25.83 12.59
N VAL A 85 3.70 26.84 13.15
CA VAL A 85 2.61 27.55 12.47
C VAL A 85 3.09 28.20 11.18
N LYS A 86 4.27 28.85 11.20
CA LYS A 86 4.89 29.38 9.99
C LYS A 86 5.19 28.28 8.98
N ARG A 87 5.74 27.14 9.40
CA ARG A 87 6.06 26.01 8.52
C ARG A 87 4.82 25.51 7.78
N LYS A 88 3.69 25.39 8.47
CA LYS A 88 2.40 25.00 7.87
C LYS A 88 1.96 25.97 6.77
N MET A 89 2.03 27.27 7.05
CA MET A 89 1.71 28.30 6.06
C MET A 89 2.63 28.26 4.85
N ASP A 90 3.94 28.06 5.06
CA ASP A 90 4.93 27.94 3.99
C ASP A 90 4.70 26.68 3.11
N LEU A 91 4.04 25.65 3.67
CA LEU A 91 3.60 24.45 2.94
C LEU A 91 2.25 24.63 2.23
N GLY A 92 1.60 25.80 2.33
CA GLY A 92 0.28 26.04 1.73
C GLY A 92 -0.89 25.49 2.54
N ILE A 93 -0.69 25.20 3.84
CA ILE A 93 -1.74 24.73 4.75
C ILE A 93 -2.41 25.94 5.38
N SER A 94 -3.71 26.10 5.13
CA SER A 94 -4.54 27.14 5.72
C SER A 94 -4.86 26.85 7.19
N SER A 95 -5.25 27.88 7.94
CA SER A 95 -5.52 27.76 9.38
C SER A 95 -6.69 26.83 9.71
N ASP A 96 -7.69 26.75 8.84
CA ASP A 96 -8.85 25.86 8.97
C ASP A 96 -8.52 24.40 8.67
N MET A 97 -7.42 24.13 7.94
CA MET A 97 -6.91 22.78 7.68
C MET A 97 -5.86 22.32 8.70
N ALA A 98 -5.46 23.19 9.62
CA ALA A 98 -4.35 22.93 10.52
C ALA A 98 -4.67 21.93 11.64
N SER A 99 -3.63 21.23 12.09
CA SER A 99 -3.59 20.25 13.17
C SER A 99 -2.32 20.42 14.01
N CYS A 100 -2.03 19.46 14.90
CA CYS A 100 -0.97 19.50 15.90
C CYS A 100 0.46 19.32 15.34
N HIS A 101 0.61 18.67 14.19
CA HIS A 101 1.89 18.46 13.50
C HIS A 101 1.71 18.54 12.00
N THR A 102 2.81 18.71 11.27
CA THR A 102 2.83 18.68 9.81
C THR A 102 3.99 17.80 9.37
N ALA A 103 3.88 17.16 8.21
CA ALA A 103 4.93 16.32 7.69
C ALA A 103 5.07 16.47 6.18
N GLU A 104 6.18 16.02 5.63
CA GLU A 104 6.44 15.98 4.20
C GLU A 104 6.80 14.57 3.75
N ALA A 105 6.16 14.11 2.67
CA ALA A 105 6.43 12.83 2.03
C ALA A 105 6.41 13.01 0.50
N ASP A 106 7.54 12.74 -0.17
CA ASP A 106 7.70 12.82 -1.64
C ASP A 106 7.13 14.11 -2.28
N GLY A 107 7.31 15.26 -1.60
CA GLY A 107 6.85 16.57 -2.06
C GLY A 107 5.39 16.91 -1.73
N TYR A 108 4.67 16.05 -0.99
CA TYR A 108 3.36 16.37 -0.42
C TYR A 108 3.46 16.75 1.05
N ALA A 109 2.62 17.70 1.47
CA ALA A 109 2.35 17.96 2.87
C ALA A 109 1.35 16.93 3.44
N ILE A 110 1.59 16.46 4.66
CA ILE A 110 0.70 15.57 5.40
C ILE A 110 0.40 16.25 6.74
N GLU A 111 -0.82 16.76 6.87
CA GLU A 111 -1.22 17.60 8.00
C GLU A 111 -2.12 16.84 8.96
N GLY A 112 -1.66 16.71 10.22
CA GLY A 112 -2.41 16.04 11.27
C GLY A 112 -2.49 14.52 11.11
N HIS A 113 -3.48 13.94 11.78
CA HIS A 113 -3.61 12.50 12.02
C HIS A 113 -4.14 11.73 10.78
N VAL A 114 -3.47 11.87 9.64
CA VAL A 114 -3.82 11.21 8.37
C VAL A 114 -3.50 9.70 8.46
N PRO A 115 -4.42 8.80 8.08
CA PRO A 115 -4.15 7.36 8.04
C PRO A 115 -3.10 6.95 7.01
N ALA A 116 -2.30 5.93 7.34
CA ALA A 116 -1.21 5.43 6.50
C ALA A 116 -1.70 5.05 5.10
N ALA A 117 -2.85 4.38 5.00
CA ALA A 117 -3.44 3.97 3.74
C ALA A 117 -3.80 5.15 2.81
N ASP A 118 -4.19 6.30 3.37
CA ASP A 118 -4.46 7.50 2.56
C ASP A 118 -3.16 8.16 2.09
N ILE A 119 -2.12 8.16 2.92
CA ILE A 119 -0.77 8.62 2.52
C ILE A 119 -0.23 7.73 1.39
N GLU A 120 -0.31 6.40 1.52
CA GLU A 120 0.09 5.47 0.47
C GLU A 120 -0.68 5.71 -0.83
N ARG A 121 -1.99 5.93 -0.73
CA ARG A 121 -2.82 6.23 -1.91
C ARG A 121 -2.38 7.53 -2.58
N LEU A 122 -2.12 8.58 -1.81
CA LEU A 122 -1.59 9.85 -2.31
C LEU A 122 -0.26 9.65 -3.05
N LEU A 123 0.68 8.94 -2.44
CA LEU A 123 2.02 8.70 -3.00
C LEU A 123 1.98 7.83 -4.27
N ARG A 124 1.01 6.93 -4.36
CA ARG A 124 0.79 6.10 -5.55
C ARG A 124 0.10 6.85 -6.68
N GLU A 125 -0.95 7.62 -6.37
CA GLU A 125 -1.78 8.29 -7.38
C GLU A 125 -1.19 9.62 -7.84
N ARG A 126 -0.34 10.25 -7.01
CA ARG A 126 0.39 11.48 -7.32
C ARG A 126 -0.52 12.60 -7.87
N PRO A 127 -1.66 12.93 -7.24
CA PRO A 127 -2.53 14.00 -7.73
C PRO A 127 -1.85 15.36 -7.68
N ASP A 128 -2.27 16.29 -8.55
CA ASP A 128 -1.80 17.67 -8.48
C ASP A 128 -2.40 18.40 -7.27
N ALA A 129 -1.65 18.44 -6.17
CA ALA A 129 -2.11 18.87 -4.86
C ALA A 129 -0.93 19.37 -4.01
N VAL A 130 -1.26 20.12 -2.96
CA VAL A 130 -0.35 20.41 -1.84
C VAL A 130 -0.15 19.15 -1.00
N GLY A 131 -1.23 18.42 -0.70
CA GLY A 131 -1.15 17.32 0.23
C GLY A 131 -2.49 16.90 0.84
N LEU A 132 -2.41 16.16 1.94
CA LEU A 132 -3.56 15.69 2.72
C LEU A 132 -3.64 16.38 4.08
N ALA A 133 -4.85 16.55 4.60
CA ALA A 133 -5.07 17.05 5.95
C ALA A 133 -6.19 16.32 6.69
N VAL A 134 -5.97 16.06 7.99
CA VAL A 134 -7.03 15.84 8.98
C VAL A 134 -7.03 17.05 9.93
N PRO A 135 -7.94 18.01 9.73
CA PRO A 135 -7.98 19.22 10.54
C PRO A 135 -8.35 18.94 11.99
N GLY A 136 -7.82 19.74 12.92
CA GLY A 136 -8.04 19.55 14.35
C GLY A 136 -7.38 18.27 14.87
N MET A 137 -8.05 17.55 15.78
CA MET A 137 -7.55 16.29 16.34
C MET A 137 -8.73 15.36 16.68
N PRO A 138 -9.42 14.76 15.68
CA PRO A 138 -10.58 13.91 15.91
C PRO A 138 -10.22 12.67 16.72
N TYR A 139 -11.03 12.31 17.71
CA TYR A 139 -10.77 11.13 18.54
C TYR A 139 -10.90 9.83 17.72
N GLY A 140 -10.02 8.87 17.99
CA GLY A 140 -9.91 7.60 17.23
C GLY A 140 -9.37 7.74 15.80
N SER A 141 -8.91 8.93 15.38
CA SER A 141 -7.92 9.01 14.30
C SER A 141 -6.58 8.42 14.75
N PRO A 142 -5.67 8.01 13.85
CA PRO A 142 -4.43 7.34 14.25
C PRO A 142 -3.58 8.19 15.21
N GLY A 143 -3.21 7.65 16.36
CA GLY A 143 -2.51 8.38 17.43
C GLY A 143 -3.42 9.23 18.34
N MET A 144 -4.73 9.25 18.11
CA MET A 144 -5.75 9.98 18.89
C MET A 144 -6.68 9.04 19.67
N GLY A 145 -6.16 7.91 20.17
CA GLY A 145 -6.96 6.90 20.90
C GLY A 145 -7.33 5.68 20.05
N PRO A 146 -8.20 4.80 20.57
CA PRO A 146 -8.58 3.56 19.89
C PRO A 146 -9.54 3.84 18.72
N GLU A 147 -9.33 3.15 17.60
CA GLU A 147 -10.20 3.27 16.42
C GLU A 147 -11.64 2.82 16.71
N THR A 148 -11.85 1.92 17.68
CA THR A 148 -13.18 1.41 18.07
C THR A 148 -14.08 2.45 18.71
N GLU A 149 -13.56 3.61 19.09
CA GLU A 149 -14.31 4.74 19.66
C GLU A 149 -14.20 5.99 18.77
N ARG A 150 -13.87 5.80 17.49
CA ARG A 150 -13.60 6.87 16.55
C ARG A 150 -14.79 7.81 16.36
N GLU A 151 -14.51 9.11 16.38
CA GLU A 151 -15.39 10.17 15.87
C GLU A 151 -15.38 10.20 14.35
N ALA A 152 -16.49 10.59 13.72
CA ALA A 152 -16.49 10.76 12.27
C ALA A 152 -15.54 11.89 11.84
N TYR A 153 -14.69 11.64 10.84
CA TYR A 153 -13.81 12.66 10.26
C TYR A 153 -13.59 12.46 8.76
N ILE A 154 -13.04 13.50 8.13
CA ILE A 154 -12.70 13.52 6.71
C ILE A 154 -11.19 13.78 6.59
N VAL A 155 -10.56 13.04 5.69
CA VAL A 155 -9.24 13.38 5.17
C VAL A 155 -9.47 14.24 3.95
N PHE A 156 -8.96 15.47 3.96
CA PHE A 156 -9.08 16.41 2.85
C PHE A 156 -7.86 16.33 1.94
N LEU A 157 -8.09 16.42 0.63
CA LEU A 157 -7.05 16.77 -0.33
C LEU A 157 -7.00 18.30 -0.45
N ILE A 158 -5.83 18.88 -0.27
CA ILE A 158 -5.60 20.31 -0.45
C ILE A 158 -5.03 20.53 -1.86
N ARG A 159 -5.77 21.23 -2.71
CA ARG A 159 -5.33 21.61 -4.06
C ARG A 159 -4.33 22.75 -4.00
N LYS A 160 -3.54 22.92 -5.07
CA LYS A 160 -2.54 24.00 -5.17
C LYS A 160 -3.12 25.42 -5.18
N ASP A 161 -4.41 25.56 -5.50
CA ASP A 161 -5.14 26.82 -5.43
C ASP A 161 -5.74 27.11 -4.03
N GLY A 162 -5.49 26.22 -3.05
CA GLY A 162 -5.99 26.31 -1.68
C GLY A 162 -7.41 25.77 -1.50
N THR A 163 -8.08 25.31 -2.56
CA THR A 163 -9.38 24.63 -2.42
C THR A 163 -9.19 23.24 -1.83
N THR A 164 -10.23 22.73 -1.18
CA THR A 164 -10.21 21.42 -0.53
C THR A 164 -11.36 20.53 -1.00
N GLU A 165 -11.12 19.23 -1.05
CA GLU A 165 -12.13 18.22 -1.34
C GLU A 165 -11.94 17.00 -0.43
N ALA A 166 -13.02 16.23 -0.21
CA ALA A 166 -12.92 15.01 0.56
C ALA A 166 -12.11 13.96 -0.21
N PHE A 167 -11.01 13.50 0.38
CA PHE A 167 -10.19 12.40 -0.14
C PHE A 167 -10.73 11.07 0.39
N SER A 168 -10.93 10.97 1.70
CA SER A 168 -11.50 9.81 2.36
C SER A 168 -12.42 10.27 3.50
N SER A 169 -13.45 9.48 3.81
CA SER A 169 -14.34 9.72 4.94
C SER A 169 -14.34 8.51 5.86
N TYR A 170 -14.18 8.77 7.15
CA TYR A 170 -14.18 7.77 8.20
C TYR A 170 -15.43 8.01 9.05
N PRO A 171 -16.43 7.12 9.03
CA PRO A 171 -17.58 7.25 9.91
C PRO A 171 -17.19 6.98 11.36
N ALA A 172 -18.04 7.42 12.29
CA ALA A 172 -17.92 7.04 13.68
C ALA A 172 -18.00 5.50 13.83
N ALA A 173 -17.24 4.96 14.78
CA ALA A 173 -17.19 3.52 15.09
C ALA A 173 -18.20 3.14 16.17
#